data_AF-A0A1Y1XGE4-F1
#
_entry.id   AF-A0A1Y1XGE4-F1
#
_cell.length_a   1.000
_cell.length_b   1.000
_cell.length_c   1.000
_cell.angle_alpha   90.00
_cell.angle_beta   90.00
_cell.angle_gamma   90.00
#
_symmetry.space_group_name_H-M   'P 1'
#
loop_
_entity.id
_entity.type
_entity.pdbx_description
1 polymer ?
#
loop_
_entity_poly.entity_id
_entity_poly.type
_entity_poly.pdbx_seq_one_letter_code
_entity_poly.pdbx_strand_id
1 'polypeptide(L)'
;MSNDYEKSSENESTQEYKTYGVTPPISFSPPTEKELKYTETLIETLKKFGLFESEEDARKREIVLGKLNTIVKDFVKYVSLKHHLPESVANEAGGKIFTFGSYRLGVHGAGADIDTLCVTPKHIQREDFFEDMYEALKKRPEVTNLTPVTDAYVPVMKFYFSGIPIDLLFAQLQLSSIPDDLDLSNNELLKGIDDRCIRSVNGSRVTDEILRLVPDIPAFRSALRCIKLWAKRRAIYSNVMGFLGGVAWAMLVARVCQLYPRAAASAIVSKFFLIMYQWKWPQPVLLKPIEDGPLQVRVWNPKLYPQDKAHRMPVITPAYPSMCATHNVTMSTQTIMTQEFKRATDIVEYIMVGVKQWPELFAKHDFFQKYRYYLQVIASSNSEERQRKWSGLVESRLRQLVMKLELVDNLVLAHPFIDGFSRSTICLTDEEGLNAAHGIFPKREKEFTEEEQKKLLENNEARIVYTTIFYIGLQIEPRAAGQTAPRKLDISWPTSEFTKLVKSWDKYDENSMGIVVQYIKSTNLPDEVFEEGEHPKVKVKKRTKSSRVCLY
;
A
#
# COMPACT_ATOMS: atom_id res chain seq x y z
N MET A 1 15.61 13.53 -73.34
CA MET A 1 16.96 12.99 -73.12
C MET A 1 17.58 13.81 -72.00
N SER A 2 18.01 13.33 -70.85
CA SER A 2 17.91 12.04 -70.15
C SER A 2 18.29 12.34 -68.70
N ASN A 3 17.55 11.77 -67.75
CA ASN A 3 17.82 11.50 -66.33
C ASN A 3 18.95 12.26 -65.59
N ASP A 4 18.55 13.08 -64.61
CA ASP A 4 19.31 13.33 -63.38
C ASP A 4 18.31 13.41 -62.20
N TYR A 5 17.94 12.24 -61.69
CA TYR A 5 17.25 12.05 -60.42
C TYR A 5 17.68 10.68 -59.89
N GLU A 6 18.81 10.62 -59.17
CA GLU A 6 19.07 9.59 -58.16
C GLU A 6 20.41 9.83 -57.45
N LYS A 7 20.32 10.12 -56.14
CA LYS A 7 21.20 9.73 -55.02
C LYS A 7 21.43 10.87 -54.03
N SER A 8 20.45 11.03 -53.14
CA SER A 8 20.69 11.53 -51.80
C SER A 8 19.70 10.85 -50.84
N SER A 9 19.88 9.56 -50.65
CA SER A 9 19.26 8.80 -49.57
C SER A 9 20.36 8.04 -48.84
N GLU A 10 20.24 8.00 -47.52
CA GLU A 10 21.01 7.17 -46.58
C GLU A 10 22.35 7.75 -46.09
N ASN A 11 22.23 8.63 -45.11
CA ASN A 11 23.06 8.56 -43.90
C ASN A 11 22.35 9.30 -42.75
N GLU A 12 21.16 8.82 -42.37
CA GLU A 12 20.69 9.04 -40.99
C GLU A 12 21.47 8.07 -40.10
N SER A 13 22.42 8.61 -39.35
CA SER A 13 23.16 7.91 -38.31
C SER A 13 22.19 7.13 -37.42
N THR A 14 22.31 5.80 -37.41
CA THR A 14 21.65 4.91 -36.46
C THR A 14 22.15 5.24 -35.06
N GLN A 15 21.49 6.18 -34.39
CA GLN A 15 21.72 6.46 -32.98
C GLN A 15 21.20 5.24 -32.22
N GLU A 16 22.11 4.43 -31.65
CA GLU A 16 21.76 3.29 -30.80
C GLU A 16 20.96 3.80 -29.59
N TYR A 17 19.64 3.75 -29.70
CA TYR A 17 18.77 4.08 -28.58
C TYR A 17 18.91 3.00 -27.52
N LYS A 18 19.28 3.39 -26.30
CA LYS A 18 19.25 2.52 -25.13
C LYS A 18 17.85 1.89 -25.02
N THR A 19 17.77 0.58 -25.22
CA THR A 19 16.51 -0.16 -25.12
C THR A 19 16.18 -0.41 -23.67
N TYR A 20 14.95 -0.08 -23.27
CA TYR A 20 14.43 -0.35 -21.92
C TYR A 20 13.35 -1.44 -21.98
N GLY A 21 13.32 -2.33 -20.99
CA GLY A 21 12.28 -3.36 -20.88
C GLY A 21 12.63 -4.69 -21.54
N VAL A 22 11.64 -5.59 -21.56
CA VAL A 22 11.74 -6.94 -22.14
C VAL A 22 11.14 -7.05 -23.55
N THR A 23 10.63 -5.96 -24.10
CA THR A 23 10.10 -5.87 -25.47
C THR A 23 10.50 -4.55 -26.10
N PRO A 24 10.50 -4.45 -27.45
CA PRO A 24 10.61 -3.16 -28.12
C PRO A 24 9.52 -2.17 -27.68
N PRO A 25 9.79 -0.85 -27.73
CA PRO A 25 8.76 0.18 -27.52
C PRO A 25 7.63 0.08 -28.54
N ILE A 26 6.42 0.49 -28.15
CA ILE A 26 5.27 0.57 -29.05
C ILE A 26 5.36 1.83 -29.92
N SER A 27 5.85 2.94 -29.37
CA SER A 27 6.04 4.18 -30.12
C SER A 27 7.19 5.01 -29.55
N PHE A 28 7.98 5.59 -30.45
CA PHE A 28 9.01 6.60 -30.15
C PHE A 28 8.54 8.03 -30.46
N SER A 29 7.25 8.24 -30.73
CA SER A 29 6.75 9.56 -31.06
C SER A 29 7.00 10.55 -29.91
N PRO A 30 7.54 11.74 -30.19
CA PRO A 30 7.61 12.82 -29.20
C PRO A 30 6.20 13.30 -28.82
N PRO A 31 6.05 13.98 -27.68
CA PRO A 31 4.74 14.46 -27.25
C PRO A 31 4.27 15.59 -28.16
N THR A 32 2.98 15.61 -28.44
CA THR A 32 2.32 16.72 -29.13
C THR A 32 2.16 17.93 -28.21
N GLU A 33 1.98 19.13 -28.77
CA GLU A 33 1.70 20.35 -27.98
C GLU A 33 0.47 20.18 -27.08
N LYS A 34 -0.54 19.45 -27.57
CA LYS A 34 -1.76 19.14 -26.81
C LYS A 34 -1.46 18.29 -25.58
N GLU A 35 -0.61 17.26 -25.72
CA GLU A 35 -0.20 16.39 -24.61
C GLU A 35 0.66 17.12 -23.59
N LEU A 36 1.52 18.04 -24.02
CA LEU A 36 2.29 18.92 -23.13
C LEU A 36 1.35 19.81 -22.31
N LYS A 37 0.39 20.47 -22.95
CA LYS A 37 -0.63 21.28 -22.25
C LYS A 37 -1.46 20.45 -21.27
N TYR A 38 -1.84 19.22 -21.63
CA TYR A 38 -2.53 18.34 -20.68
C TYR A 38 -1.63 17.85 -19.54
N THR A 39 -0.32 17.76 -19.76
CA THR A 39 0.65 17.46 -18.70
C THR A 39 0.75 18.62 -17.71
N GLU A 40 0.75 19.87 -18.17
CA GLU A 40 0.74 21.05 -17.30
C GLU A 40 -0.50 21.07 -16.39
N THR A 41 -1.69 20.94 -16.99
CA THR A 41 -2.96 20.89 -16.21
C THR A 41 -3.05 19.69 -15.26
N LEU A 42 -2.44 18.55 -15.62
CA LEU A 42 -2.31 17.40 -14.72
C LEU A 42 -1.45 17.76 -13.51
N ILE A 43 -0.27 18.35 -13.73
CA ILE A 43 0.65 18.74 -12.67
C ILE A 43 0.00 19.77 -11.73
N GLU A 44 -0.68 20.78 -12.28
CA GLU A 44 -1.45 21.75 -11.50
C GLU A 44 -2.53 21.10 -10.64
N THR A 45 -3.25 20.13 -11.21
CA THR A 45 -4.25 19.36 -10.47
C THR A 45 -3.60 18.58 -9.32
N LEU A 46 -2.51 17.88 -9.58
CA LEU A 46 -1.78 17.11 -8.56
C LEU A 46 -1.22 18.01 -7.44
N LYS A 47 -0.78 19.23 -7.75
CA LYS A 47 -0.40 20.25 -6.76
C LYS A 47 -1.58 20.65 -5.86
N LYS A 48 -2.76 20.88 -6.43
CA LYS A 48 -3.99 21.19 -5.67
C LYS A 48 -4.41 20.05 -4.73
N PHE A 49 -4.09 18.81 -5.06
CA PHE A 49 -4.29 17.64 -4.19
C PHE A 49 -3.18 17.43 -3.14
N GLY A 50 -2.25 18.37 -2.97
CA GLY A 50 -1.19 18.28 -1.97
C GLY A 50 -0.14 17.20 -2.26
N LEU A 51 -0.01 16.78 -3.52
CA LEU A 51 0.93 15.74 -3.92
C LEU A 51 2.33 16.26 -4.22
N PHE A 52 2.66 17.49 -3.86
CA PHE A 52 4.03 18.00 -3.92
C PHE A 52 4.33 18.63 -2.58
N GLU A 53 5.48 18.29 -2.02
CA GLU A 53 5.94 18.94 -0.79
C GLU A 53 6.48 20.34 -1.07
N SER A 54 6.55 21.15 -0.02
CA SER A 54 7.20 22.47 -0.09
C SER A 54 8.72 22.31 -0.19
N GLU A 55 9.40 23.34 -0.72
CA GLU A 55 10.87 23.36 -0.72
C GLU A 55 11.45 23.34 0.70
N GLU A 56 10.74 23.94 1.67
CA GLU A 56 11.13 23.93 3.08
C GLU A 56 11.10 22.51 3.65
N ASP A 57 10.02 21.77 3.42
CA ASP A 57 9.91 20.37 3.84
C ASP A 57 10.99 19.50 3.19
N ALA A 58 11.24 19.70 1.90
CA ALA A 58 12.29 18.98 1.17
C ALA A 58 13.68 19.21 1.81
N ARG A 59 14.05 20.47 2.08
CA ARG A 59 15.30 20.82 2.78
C ARG A 59 15.35 20.22 4.17
N LYS A 60 14.24 20.24 4.90
CA LYS A 60 14.15 19.66 6.24
C LYS A 60 14.40 18.15 6.21
N ARG A 61 13.87 17.43 5.22
CA ARG A 61 14.13 15.99 5.02
C ARG A 61 15.61 15.72 4.72
N GLU A 62 16.25 16.53 3.88
CA GLU A 62 17.69 16.40 3.58
C GLU A 62 18.56 16.60 4.83
N ILE A 63 18.25 17.60 5.65
CA ILE A 63 18.95 17.85 6.92
C ILE A 63 18.77 16.67 7.89
N VAL A 64 17.54 16.16 8.01
CA VAL A 64 17.24 14.99 8.86
C VAL A 64 18.02 13.76 8.40
N LEU A 65 18.08 13.49 7.09
CA LEU A 65 18.84 12.37 6.53
C LEU A 65 20.35 12.53 6.74
N GLY A 66 20.88 13.74 6.57
CA GLY A 66 22.29 14.04 6.86
C GLY A 66 22.64 13.75 8.32
N LYS A 67 21.82 14.25 9.26
CA LYS A 67 21.98 13.98 10.70
C LYS A 67 21.86 12.49 11.02
N LEU A 68 20.88 11.80 10.45
CA LEU A 68 20.67 10.37 10.68
C LEU A 68 21.84 9.54 10.16
N ASN A 69 22.42 9.91 9.01
CA ASN A 69 23.62 9.26 8.47
C ASN A 69 24.82 9.41 9.42
N THR A 70 25.01 10.59 10.01
CA THR A 70 26.04 10.82 11.03
C THR A 70 25.80 9.94 12.26
N ILE A 71 24.57 9.87 12.77
CA ILE A 71 24.22 9.01 13.91
C ILE A 71 24.55 7.55 13.60
N VAL A 72 24.28 7.08 12.38
CA VAL A 72 24.61 5.70 11.96
C VAL A 72 26.12 5.46 11.97
N LYS A 73 26.93 6.40 11.46
CA LYS A 73 28.40 6.27 11.50
C LYS A 73 28.94 6.26 12.94
N ASP A 74 28.41 7.13 13.80
CA ASP A 74 28.79 7.18 15.21
C ASP A 74 28.40 5.89 15.95
N PHE A 75 27.21 5.36 15.66
CA PHE A 75 26.73 4.07 16.17
C PHE A 75 27.66 2.92 15.75
N VAL A 76 28.01 2.82 14.46
CA VAL A 76 28.90 1.76 13.96
C VAL A 76 30.28 1.86 14.63
N LYS A 77 30.85 3.07 14.75
CA LYS A 77 32.12 3.29 15.45
C LYS A 77 32.03 2.86 16.92
N TYR A 78 30.99 3.28 17.63
CA TYR A 78 30.78 2.94 19.04
C TYR A 78 30.70 1.42 19.26
N VAL A 79 29.87 0.72 18.48
CA VAL A 79 29.72 -0.74 18.59
C VAL A 79 31.01 -1.45 18.18
N SER A 80 31.75 -0.94 17.20
CA SER A 80 33.06 -1.48 16.82
C SER A 80 34.04 -1.47 18.00
N LEU A 81 34.08 -0.37 18.77
CA LEU A 81 34.89 -0.27 19.99
C LEU A 81 34.36 -1.16 21.13
N LYS A 82 33.03 -1.23 21.30
CA LYS A 82 32.36 -2.14 22.26
C LYS A 82 32.71 -3.61 21.99
N HIS A 83 32.88 -3.98 20.72
CA HIS A 83 33.32 -5.31 20.28
C HIS A 83 34.85 -5.46 20.27
N HIS A 84 35.58 -4.56 20.93
CA HIS A 84 37.03 -4.59 21.11
C HIS A 84 37.84 -4.54 19.80
N LEU A 85 37.29 -3.97 18.73
CA LEU A 85 38.08 -3.67 17.53
C LEU A 85 39.04 -2.50 17.79
N PRO A 86 40.23 -2.49 17.15
CA PRO A 86 41.16 -1.37 17.24
C PRO A 86 40.51 -0.05 16.81
N GLU A 87 40.92 1.07 17.43
CA GLU A 87 40.34 2.39 17.14
C GLU A 87 40.47 2.79 15.66
N SER A 88 41.57 2.44 15.00
CA SER A 88 41.75 2.65 13.55
C SER A 88 40.68 1.93 12.73
N VAL A 89 40.43 0.65 13.03
CA VAL A 89 39.39 -0.16 12.37
C VAL A 89 38.00 0.37 12.68
N ALA A 90 37.74 0.79 13.92
CA ALA A 90 36.45 1.38 14.30
C ALA A 90 36.16 2.71 13.57
N ASN A 91 37.19 3.53 13.35
CA ASN A 91 37.09 4.77 12.57
C ASN A 91 36.82 4.50 11.08
N GLU A 92 37.36 3.42 10.54
CA GLU A 92 37.23 3.04 9.12
C GLU A 92 36.03 2.13 8.84
N ALA A 93 35.35 1.62 9.87
CA ALA A 93 34.21 0.72 9.73
C ALA A 93 33.05 1.33 8.92
N GLY A 94 32.89 2.65 8.97
CA GLY A 94 31.94 3.40 8.16
C GLY A 94 30.50 3.23 8.63
N GLY A 95 29.59 2.95 7.69
CA GLY A 95 28.15 2.88 7.91
C GLY A 95 27.41 3.89 7.05
N LYS A 96 26.25 3.50 6.50
CA LYS A 96 25.54 4.33 5.54
C LYS A 96 24.04 4.11 5.61
N ILE A 97 23.27 5.18 5.40
CA ILE A 97 21.84 5.07 5.15
C ILE A 97 21.52 5.07 3.65
N PHE A 98 20.51 4.30 3.27
CA PHE A 98 19.89 4.33 1.95
C PHE A 98 18.41 4.65 2.10
N THR A 99 17.87 5.53 1.27
CA THR A 99 16.42 5.74 1.21
C THR A 99 15.82 4.85 0.13
N PHE A 100 14.58 4.43 0.34
CA PHE A 100 13.83 3.66 -0.65
C PHE A 100 12.37 4.10 -0.69
N GLY A 101 11.52 3.30 -1.33
CA GLY A 101 10.09 3.57 -1.33
C GLY A 101 9.72 4.87 -2.03
N SER A 102 8.67 5.53 -1.53
CA SER A 102 8.07 6.68 -2.22
C SER A 102 8.94 7.94 -2.22
N TYR A 103 9.71 8.15 -1.15
CA TYR A 103 10.64 9.27 -1.02
C TYR A 103 11.76 9.17 -2.04
N ARG A 104 12.46 8.02 -2.11
CA ARG A 104 13.55 7.80 -3.07
C ARG A 104 13.07 7.85 -4.52
N LEU A 105 11.86 7.34 -4.80
CA LEU A 105 11.24 7.47 -6.11
C LEU A 105 10.89 8.93 -6.47
N GLY A 106 10.86 9.86 -5.50
CA GLY A 106 10.48 11.26 -5.69
C GLY A 106 8.98 11.43 -5.96
N VAL A 107 8.14 10.56 -5.39
CA VAL A 107 6.68 10.54 -5.55
C VAL A 107 5.91 10.60 -4.22
N HIS A 108 6.59 10.96 -3.14
CA HIS A 108 6.01 11.18 -1.81
C HIS A 108 5.25 12.51 -1.75
N GLY A 109 4.17 12.56 -0.96
CA GLY A 109 3.40 13.77 -0.69
C GLY A 109 3.84 14.47 0.59
N ALA A 110 3.20 15.60 0.91
CA ALA A 110 3.38 16.26 2.19
C ALA A 110 3.04 15.30 3.35
N GLY A 111 3.83 15.33 4.42
CA GLY A 111 3.64 14.47 5.59
C GLY A 111 3.96 12.98 5.40
N ALA A 112 4.41 12.54 4.22
CA ALA A 112 4.82 11.16 4.01
C ALA A 112 6.05 10.78 4.85
N ASP A 113 6.14 9.50 5.19
CA ASP A 113 7.30 8.88 5.85
C ASP A 113 8.51 8.78 4.92
N ILE A 114 9.69 8.63 5.53
CA ILE A 114 10.92 8.25 4.82
C ILE A 114 11.32 6.83 5.21
N ASP A 115 11.08 5.93 4.26
CA ASP A 115 11.63 4.58 4.24
C ASP A 115 13.17 4.64 4.15
N THR A 116 13.85 4.25 5.21
CA THR A 116 15.31 4.34 5.35
C THR A 116 15.92 3.00 5.76
N LEU A 117 17.05 2.64 5.18
CA LEU A 117 17.81 1.43 5.45
C LEU A 117 19.17 1.80 6.04
N CYS A 118 19.45 1.37 7.28
CA CYS A 118 20.76 1.39 7.89
C CYS A 118 21.58 0.18 7.42
N VAL A 119 22.70 0.43 6.74
CA VAL A 119 23.62 -0.59 6.25
C VAL A 119 24.91 -0.56 7.08
N THR A 120 25.28 -1.71 7.64
CA THR A 120 26.42 -1.85 8.55
C THR A 120 27.37 -2.98 8.15
N PRO A 121 28.63 -2.95 8.63
CA PRO A 121 29.58 -4.05 8.43
C PRO A 121 29.20 -5.32 9.21
N LYS A 122 29.86 -6.43 8.86
CA LYS A 122 29.60 -7.80 9.35
C LYS A 122 29.68 -8.01 10.87
N HIS A 123 30.40 -7.14 11.59
CA HIS A 123 30.56 -7.27 13.04
C HIS A 123 29.45 -6.57 13.84
N ILE A 124 28.58 -5.80 13.19
CA ILE A 124 27.46 -5.08 13.83
C ILE A 124 26.20 -5.93 13.73
N GLN A 125 25.70 -6.46 14.84
CA GLN A 125 24.55 -7.36 14.88
C GLN A 125 23.21 -6.61 14.94
N ARG A 126 22.12 -7.36 14.75
CA ARG A 126 20.75 -6.79 14.79
C ARG A 126 20.37 -6.35 16.21
N GLU A 127 20.90 -7.05 17.20
CA GLU A 127 20.75 -6.76 18.62
C GLU A 127 21.34 -5.38 18.92
N ASP A 128 22.56 -5.09 18.42
CA ASP A 128 23.18 -3.76 18.54
C ASP A 128 22.30 -2.65 17.93
N PHE A 129 21.61 -2.94 16.82
CA PHE A 129 20.69 -2.00 16.20
C PHE A 129 19.44 -1.73 17.05
N PHE A 130 18.87 -2.74 17.72
CA PHE A 130 17.70 -2.53 18.57
C PHE A 130 18.03 -2.08 20.00
N GLU A 131 19.29 -2.19 20.43
CA GLU A 131 19.76 -1.75 21.74
C GLU A 131 20.56 -0.44 21.64
N ASP A 132 21.77 -0.48 21.06
CA ASP A 132 22.69 0.65 21.07
C ASP A 132 22.25 1.78 20.13
N MET A 133 21.77 1.47 18.91
CA MET A 133 21.22 2.49 18.01
C MET A 133 19.89 3.06 18.55
N TYR A 134 19.07 2.25 19.20
CA TYR A 134 17.86 2.73 19.89
C TYR A 134 18.22 3.76 20.97
N GLU A 135 19.19 3.45 21.83
CA GLU A 135 19.65 4.37 22.88
C GLU A 135 20.34 5.62 22.30
N ALA A 136 21.08 5.48 21.18
CA ALA A 136 21.65 6.63 20.46
C ALA A 136 20.57 7.58 19.93
N LEU A 137 19.50 7.03 19.32
CA LEU A 137 18.36 7.81 18.83
C LEU A 137 17.56 8.44 19.97
N LYS A 138 17.29 7.70 21.04
CA LYS A 138 16.51 8.15 22.21
C LYS A 138 17.15 9.35 22.93
N LYS A 139 18.48 9.46 22.90
CA LYS A 139 19.22 10.59 23.48
C LYS A 139 19.09 11.90 22.68
N ARG A 140 18.55 11.84 21.45
CA ARG A 140 18.41 13.03 20.61
C ARG A 140 17.12 13.77 20.96
N PRO A 141 17.17 15.06 21.31
CA PRO A 141 15.96 15.85 21.58
C PRO A 141 15.08 16.00 20.32
N GLU A 142 15.67 15.80 19.14
CA GLU A 142 14.93 15.85 17.88
C GLU A 142 14.10 14.58 17.61
N VAL A 143 14.32 13.48 18.34
CA VAL A 143 13.64 12.20 18.12
C VAL A 143 12.47 12.05 19.08
N THR A 144 11.29 11.77 18.54
CA THR A 144 10.07 11.51 19.33
C THR A 144 9.36 10.24 18.86
N ASN A 145 8.53 9.65 19.73
CA ASN A 145 7.73 8.46 19.48
C ASN A 145 8.53 7.24 18.95
N LEU A 146 9.77 7.06 19.44
CA LEU A 146 10.62 5.96 19.03
C LEU A 146 10.05 4.61 19.47
N THR A 147 9.66 3.80 18.48
CA THR A 147 8.97 2.52 18.66
C THR A 147 9.68 1.43 17.86
N PRO A 148 10.32 0.44 18.53
CA PRO A 148 10.90 -0.71 17.86
C PRO A 148 9.82 -1.76 17.55
N VAL A 149 9.89 -2.36 16.36
CA VAL A 149 9.03 -3.45 15.92
C VAL A 149 9.91 -4.60 15.44
N THR A 150 10.28 -5.49 16.36
CA THR A 150 11.24 -6.59 16.13
C THR A 150 10.60 -7.84 15.52
N ASP A 151 9.33 -8.09 15.82
CA ASP A 151 8.61 -9.31 15.41
C ASP A 151 8.00 -9.22 14.00
N ALA A 152 8.19 -8.10 13.29
CA ALA A 152 7.65 -7.90 11.95
C ALA A 152 8.39 -8.75 10.89
N TYR A 153 7.73 -8.97 9.75
CA TYR A 153 8.33 -9.67 8.61
C TYR A 153 9.65 -9.05 8.14
N VAL A 154 9.76 -7.72 8.26
CA VAL A 154 11.00 -6.95 8.19
C VAL A 154 11.08 -6.10 9.46
N PRO A 155 12.00 -6.38 10.39
CA PRO A 155 12.14 -5.60 11.62
C PRO A 155 12.47 -4.13 11.35
N VAL A 156 11.84 -3.21 12.09
CA VAL A 156 11.92 -1.77 11.84
C VAL A 156 11.89 -0.97 13.14
N MET A 157 12.59 0.17 13.19
CA MET A 157 12.37 1.21 14.19
C MET A 157 11.60 2.37 13.58
N LYS A 158 10.46 2.73 14.16
CA LYS A 158 9.62 3.84 13.71
C LYS A 158 9.75 5.01 14.67
N PHE A 159 9.95 6.22 14.17
CA PHE A 159 10.07 7.42 14.99
C PHE A 159 9.81 8.68 14.18
N TYR A 160 9.67 9.81 14.87
CA TYR A 160 9.72 11.12 14.25
C TYR A 160 11.08 11.75 14.51
N PHE A 161 11.73 12.29 13.48
CA PHE A 161 12.94 13.08 13.60
C PHE A 161 12.63 14.51 13.18
N SER A 162 12.66 15.45 14.12
CA SER A 162 12.27 16.85 13.91
C SER A 162 10.85 16.97 13.31
N GLY A 163 9.94 16.08 13.70
CA GLY A 163 8.57 16.01 13.18
C GLY A 163 8.41 15.29 11.84
N ILE A 164 9.48 14.71 11.27
CA ILE A 164 9.41 13.90 10.04
C ILE A 164 9.33 12.42 10.42
N PRO A 165 8.30 11.67 9.98
CA PRO A 165 8.22 10.24 10.25
C PRO A 165 9.29 9.47 9.47
N ILE A 166 10.04 8.62 10.17
CA ILE A 166 11.11 7.76 9.65
C ILE A 166 10.82 6.31 10.01
N ASP A 167 10.88 5.44 9.00
CA ASP A 167 10.89 3.99 9.16
C ASP A 167 12.32 3.51 8.88
N LEU A 168 13.06 3.15 9.93
CA LEU A 168 14.47 2.74 9.83
C LEU A 168 14.60 1.21 9.91
N LEU A 169 14.96 0.61 8.78
CA LEU A 169 15.34 -0.78 8.64
C LEU A 169 16.83 -1.00 8.90
N PHE A 170 17.21 -2.25 9.12
CA PHE A 170 18.58 -2.67 9.33
C PHE A 170 18.99 -3.79 8.37
N ALA A 171 20.20 -3.67 7.82
CA ALA A 171 20.90 -4.73 7.10
C ALA A 171 22.40 -4.74 7.43
N GLN A 172 22.86 -5.91 7.87
CA GLN A 172 24.28 -6.22 8.00
C GLN A 172 24.77 -6.83 6.69
N LEU A 173 25.86 -6.29 6.12
CA LEU A 173 26.52 -6.88 4.94
C LEU A 173 27.77 -7.66 5.35
N GLN A 174 28.15 -8.64 4.54
CA GLN A 174 29.39 -9.41 4.72
C GLN A 174 30.65 -8.64 4.28
N LEU A 175 30.74 -7.37 4.67
CA LEU A 175 31.87 -6.48 4.43
C LEU A 175 32.50 -6.08 5.77
N SER A 176 33.82 -5.91 5.80
CA SER A 176 34.54 -5.45 7.02
C SER A 176 34.34 -3.95 7.28
N SER A 177 34.05 -3.18 6.25
CA SER A 177 33.71 -1.75 6.32
C SER A 177 32.67 -1.41 5.25
N ILE A 178 31.91 -0.34 5.48
CA ILE A 178 30.91 0.16 4.52
C ILE A 178 31.42 1.46 3.90
N PRO A 179 31.76 1.47 2.60
CA PRO A 179 32.27 2.67 1.93
C PRO A 179 31.13 3.64 1.57
N ASP A 180 31.45 4.93 1.50
CA ASP A 180 30.46 5.99 1.22
C ASP A 180 29.88 5.91 -0.21
N ASP A 181 30.62 5.34 -1.15
CA ASP A 181 30.20 5.12 -2.54
C ASP A 181 29.54 3.75 -2.79
N LEU A 182 29.27 2.97 -1.73
CA LEU A 182 28.61 1.67 -1.85
C LEU A 182 27.31 1.75 -2.68
N ASP A 183 27.23 0.93 -3.73
CA ASP A 183 26.03 0.67 -4.53
C ASP A 183 25.48 -0.73 -4.20
N LEU A 184 24.21 -0.77 -3.82
CA LEU A 184 23.51 -2.00 -3.47
C LEU A 184 23.09 -2.84 -4.68
N SER A 185 23.34 -2.39 -5.92
CA SER A 185 22.98 -3.11 -7.15
C SER A 185 23.67 -4.46 -7.30
N ASN A 186 24.86 -4.63 -6.75
CA ASN A 186 25.64 -5.86 -6.90
C ASN A 186 25.00 -7.04 -6.16
N ASN A 187 24.61 -8.10 -6.88
CA ASN A 187 24.01 -9.31 -6.33
C ASN A 187 24.93 -10.07 -5.36
N GLU A 188 26.24 -9.89 -5.49
CA GLU A 188 27.25 -10.52 -4.61
C GLU A 188 27.13 -10.05 -3.15
N LEU A 189 26.60 -8.85 -2.91
CA LEU A 189 26.36 -8.33 -1.56
C LEU A 189 25.32 -9.14 -0.78
N LEU A 190 24.54 -9.99 -1.45
CA LEU A 190 23.56 -10.85 -0.81
C LEU A 190 24.16 -12.18 -0.31
N LYS A 191 25.44 -12.48 -0.62
CA LYS A 191 26.09 -13.70 -0.14
C LYS A 191 26.31 -13.64 1.37
N GLY A 192 25.83 -14.66 2.07
CA GLY A 192 26.06 -14.84 3.52
C GLY A 192 25.31 -13.88 4.42
N ILE A 193 24.34 -13.11 3.92
CA ILE A 193 23.43 -12.32 4.76
C ILE A 193 22.14 -13.09 5.03
N ASP A 194 21.52 -12.88 6.19
CA ASP A 194 20.29 -13.60 6.57
C ASP A 194 19.05 -13.11 5.81
N ASP A 195 17.99 -13.94 5.78
CA ASP A 195 16.74 -13.64 5.06
C ASP A 195 16.11 -12.29 5.45
N ARG A 196 16.23 -11.86 6.72
CA ARG A 196 15.68 -10.56 7.15
C ARG A 196 16.51 -9.42 6.56
N CYS A 197 17.83 -9.55 6.51
CA CYS A 197 18.69 -8.58 5.81
C CYS A 197 18.41 -8.56 4.31
N ILE A 198 18.23 -9.71 3.64
CA ILE A 198 17.86 -9.75 2.21
C ILE A 198 16.58 -8.95 1.96
N ARG A 199 15.54 -9.14 2.80
CA ARG A 199 14.29 -8.39 2.70
C ARG A 199 14.49 -6.88 2.92
N SER A 200 15.29 -6.49 3.91
CA SER A 200 15.61 -5.08 4.19
C SER A 200 16.31 -4.40 3.01
N VAL A 201 17.32 -5.05 2.42
CA VAL A 201 18.10 -4.49 1.30
C VAL A 201 17.28 -4.42 0.01
N ASN A 202 16.38 -5.39 -0.20
CA ASN A 202 15.56 -5.46 -1.41
C ASN A 202 14.68 -4.22 -1.65
N GLY A 203 14.23 -3.54 -0.59
CA GLY A 203 13.48 -2.28 -0.74
C GLY A 203 14.28 -1.24 -1.52
N SER A 204 15.53 -1.01 -1.13
CA SER A 204 16.45 -0.07 -1.80
C SER A 204 16.82 -0.53 -3.20
N ARG A 205 17.18 -1.81 -3.36
CA ARG A 205 17.55 -2.39 -4.65
C ARG A 205 16.44 -2.28 -5.68
N VAL A 206 15.20 -2.61 -5.32
CA VAL A 206 14.05 -2.52 -6.22
C VAL A 206 13.77 -1.07 -6.63
N THR A 207 13.79 -0.14 -5.68
CA THR A 207 13.55 1.26 -5.99
C THR A 207 14.58 1.84 -6.97
N ASP A 208 15.87 1.59 -6.74
CA ASP A 208 16.93 2.09 -7.63
C ASP A 208 16.87 1.40 -9.00
N GLU A 209 16.57 0.11 -9.07
CA GLU A 209 16.36 -0.60 -10.34
C GLU A 209 15.20 0.00 -11.15
N ILE A 210 14.07 0.34 -10.51
CA ILE A 210 12.95 1.02 -11.21
C ILE A 210 13.43 2.34 -11.84
N LEU A 211 14.19 3.15 -11.11
CA LEU A 211 14.72 4.43 -11.61
C LEU A 211 15.73 4.25 -12.76
N ARG A 212 16.55 3.19 -12.73
CA ARG A 212 17.47 2.84 -13.83
C ARG A 212 16.75 2.34 -15.09
N LEU A 213 15.55 1.76 -14.91
CA LEU A 213 14.77 1.10 -15.96
C LEU A 213 13.68 1.97 -16.59
N VAL A 214 13.56 3.24 -16.21
CA VAL A 214 12.68 4.21 -16.86
C VAL A 214 13.47 5.17 -17.78
N PRO A 215 12.96 5.47 -18.98
CA PRO A 215 13.64 6.36 -19.94
C PRO A 215 13.56 7.84 -19.56
N ASP A 216 12.45 8.28 -18.94
CA ASP A 216 12.22 9.66 -18.49
C ASP A 216 11.70 9.64 -17.04
N ILE A 217 12.56 10.04 -16.10
CA ILE A 217 12.25 10.06 -14.66
C ILE A 217 11.19 11.12 -14.32
N PRO A 218 11.27 12.39 -14.78
CA PRO A 218 10.21 13.38 -14.59
C PRO A 218 8.81 12.94 -15.06
N ALA A 219 8.71 12.35 -16.25
CA ALA A 219 7.45 11.84 -16.79
C ALA A 219 6.92 10.67 -15.94
N PHE A 220 7.79 9.72 -15.60
CA PHE A 220 7.49 8.62 -14.70
C PHE A 220 6.95 9.10 -13.34
N ARG A 221 7.63 10.06 -12.70
CA ARG A 221 7.23 10.59 -11.38
C ARG A 221 5.86 11.25 -11.44
N SER A 222 5.60 12.07 -12.45
CA SER A 222 4.31 12.75 -12.63
C SER A 222 3.18 11.76 -12.87
N ALA A 223 3.40 10.77 -13.75
CA ALA A 223 2.41 9.71 -14.00
C ALA A 223 2.17 8.86 -12.74
N LEU A 224 3.22 8.47 -12.02
CA LEU A 224 3.09 7.67 -10.80
C LEU A 224 2.36 8.42 -9.67
N ARG A 225 2.58 9.74 -9.51
CA ARG A 225 1.79 10.57 -8.59
C ARG A 225 0.30 10.53 -8.95
N CYS A 226 -0.04 10.68 -10.24
CA CYS A 226 -1.40 10.56 -10.73
C CYS A 226 -2.02 9.19 -10.43
N ILE A 227 -1.33 8.09 -10.78
CA ILE A 227 -1.84 6.73 -10.56
C ILE A 227 -2.01 6.41 -9.08
N LYS A 228 -1.08 6.85 -8.21
CA LYS A 228 -1.21 6.68 -6.76
C LYS A 228 -2.43 7.43 -6.21
N LEU A 229 -2.65 8.68 -6.64
CA LEU A 229 -3.84 9.46 -6.25
C LEU A 229 -5.12 8.75 -6.65
N TRP A 230 -5.20 8.35 -7.93
CA TRP A 230 -6.33 7.64 -8.49
C TRP A 230 -6.59 6.34 -7.72
N ALA A 231 -5.59 5.49 -7.54
CA ALA A 231 -5.75 4.20 -6.87
C ALA A 231 -6.23 4.35 -5.41
N LYS A 232 -5.72 5.36 -4.68
CA LYS A 232 -6.20 5.68 -3.33
C LYS A 232 -7.64 6.18 -3.35
N ARG A 233 -7.97 7.16 -4.20
CA ARG A 233 -9.34 7.71 -4.31
C ARG A 233 -10.36 6.66 -4.75
N ARG A 234 -9.94 5.65 -5.52
CA ARG A 234 -10.77 4.53 -5.97
C ARG A 234 -10.76 3.32 -5.05
N ALA A 235 -10.15 3.41 -3.86
CA ALA A 235 -10.06 2.33 -2.86
C ALA A 235 -9.50 1.01 -3.43
N ILE A 236 -8.42 1.11 -4.22
CA ILE A 236 -7.69 -0.05 -4.79
C ILE A 236 -6.18 0.03 -4.50
N TYR A 237 -5.81 0.66 -3.38
CA TYR A 237 -4.42 0.81 -2.92
C TYR A 237 -4.26 0.16 -1.53
N SER A 238 -4.08 -1.16 -1.48
CA SER A 238 -3.76 -1.91 -0.26
C SER A 238 -3.30 -3.33 -0.59
N ASN A 239 -2.01 -3.63 -0.41
CA ASN A 239 -1.48 -4.98 -0.65
C ASN A 239 -2.04 -6.01 0.34
N VAL A 240 -2.31 -5.60 1.57
CA VAL A 240 -2.86 -6.48 2.61
C VAL A 240 -4.27 -6.94 2.26
N MET A 241 -5.09 -6.03 1.70
CA MET A 241 -6.45 -6.33 1.26
C MET A 241 -6.55 -6.98 -0.13
N GLY A 242 -5.41 -7.36 -0.73
CA GLY A 242 -5.36 -8.01 -2.04
C GLY A 242 -5.42 -7.08 -3.25
N PHE A 243 -5.26 -5.77 -3.04
CA PHE A 243 -5.01 -4.82 -4.12
C PHE A 243 -3.51 -4.56 -4.32
N LEU A 244 -3.14 -3.57 -5.12
CA LEU A 244 -1.74 -3.24 -5.39
C LEU A 244 -1.18 -2.28 -4.34
N GLY A 245 0.03 -2.59 -3.86
CA GLY A 245 0.85 -1.68 -3.06
C GLY A 245 1.66 -0.69 -3.92
N GLY A 246 2.35 0.24 -3.26
CA GLY A 246 3.07 1.33 -3.94
C GLY A 246 4.12 0.89 -4.94
N VAL A 247 4.90 -0.15 -4.62
CA VAL A 247 5.94 -0.68 -5.53
C VAL A 247 5.33 -1.35 -6.76
N ALA A 248 4.21 -2.04 -6.63
CA ALA A 248 3.53 -2.65 -7.77
C ALA A 248 2.98 -1.58 -8.72
N TRP A 249 2.36 -0.53 -8.20
CA TRP A 249 1.94 0.62 -9.00
C TRP A 249 3.12 1.30 -9.71
N ALA A 250 4.26 1.48 -9.01
CA ALA A 250 5.47 2.03 -9.61
C ALA A 250 5.97 1.18 -10.79
N MET A 251 6.00 -0.14 -10.64
CA MET A 251 6.43 -1.04 -11.72
C MET A 251 5.47 -1.06 -12.90
N LEU A 252 4.15 -1.01 -12.67
CA LEU A 252 3.18 -0.90 -13.78
C LEU A 252 3.37 0.40 -14.57
N VAL A 253 3.58 1.53 -13.90
CA VAL A 253 3.84 2.82 -14.56
C VAL A 253 5.19 2.80 -15.28
N ALA A 254 6.23 2.26 -14.65
CA ALA A 254 7.55 2.11 -15.27
C ALA A 254 7.47 1.29 -16.55
N ARG A 255 6.69 0.19 -16.57
CA ARG A 255 6.50 -0.63 -17.76
C ARG A 255 5.90 0.16 -18.91
N VAL A 256 4.92 1.02 -18.64
CA VAL A 256 4.30 1.86 -19.68
C VAL A 256 5.30 2.92 -20.18
N CYS A 257 6.13 3.48 -19.30
CA CYS A 257 7.21 4.39 -19.71
C CYS A 257 8.21 3.70 -20.66
N GLN A 258 8.54 2.43 -20.43
CA GLN A 258 9.40 1.65 -21.35
C GLN A 258 8.77 1.47 -22.73
N LEU A 259 7.44 1.34 -22.80
CA LEU A 259 6.71 1.16 -24.06
C LEU A 259 6.55 2.48 -24.84
N TYR A 260 6.65 3.63 -24.17
CA TYR A 260 6.53 4.97 -24.75
C TYR A 260 7.64 5.90 -24.23
N PRO A 261 8.90 5.66 -24.62
CA PRO A 261 10.07 6.27 -23.98
C PRO A 261 10.17 7.80 -24.12
N ARG A 262 9.43 8.39 -25.05
CA ARG A 262 9.43 9.85 -25.31
C ARG A 262 8.11 10.53 -24.96
N ALA A 263 7.12 9.81 -24.40
CA ALA A 263 5.81 10.36 -24.14
C ALA A 263 5.79 11.24 -22.87
N ALA A 264 5.01 12.34 -22.92
CA ALA A 264 4.76 13.17 -21.75
C ALA A 264 3.85 12.46 -20.74
N ALA A 265 3.82 12.96 -19.49
CA ALA A 265 3.11 12.30 -18.40
C ALA A 265 1.60 12.09 -18.66
N SER A 266 0.92 13.05 -19.31
CA SER A 266 -0.50 12.91 -19.67
C SER A 266 -0.75 11.72 -20.62
N ALA A 267 0.12 11.57 -21.61
CA ALA A 267 0.08 10.46 -22.55
C ALA A 267 0.42 9.12 -21.87
N ILE A 268 1.42 9.08 -20.98
CA ILE A 268 1.72 7.90 -20.16
C ILE A 268 0.50 7.49 -19.32
N VAL A 269 -0.19 8.42 -18.67
CA VAL A 269 -1.41 8.13 -17.88
C VAL A 269 -2.52 7.57 -18.77
N SER A 270 -2.75 8.15 -19.95
CA SER A 270 -3.73 7.65 -20.92
C SER A 270 -3.41 6.22 -21.38
N LYS A 271 -2.17 5.97 -21.80
CA LYS A 271 -1.72 4.65 -22.24
C LYS A 271 -1.72 3.64 -21.11
N PHE A 272 -1.44 4.07 -19.88
CA PHE A 272 -1.44 3.20 -18.70
C PHE A 272 -2.79 2.50 -18.51
N PHE A 273 -3.89 3.25 -18.47
CA PHE A 273 -5.20 2.65 -18.23
C PHE A 273 -5.61 1.69 -19.35
N LEU A 274 -5.40 2.10 -20.60
CA LEU A 274 -5.71 1.27 -21.76
C LEU A 274 -4.91 -0.04 -21.75
N ILE A 275 -3.59 0.04 -21.52
CA ILE A 275 -2.72 -1.14 -21.49
C ILE A 275 -3.06 -2.04 -20.32
N MET A 276 -3.24 -1.50 -19.11
CA MET A 276 -3.55 -2.32 -17.93
C MET A 276 -4.94 -2.97 -18.01
N TYR A 277 -5.91 -2.31 -18.67
CA TYR A 277 -7.21 -2.89 -18.97
C TYR A 277 -7.13 -4.04 -19.99
N GLN A 278 -6.32 -3.88 -21.03
CA GLN A 278 -6.19 -4.87 -22.12
C GLN A 278 -5.14 -5.96 -21.83
N TRP A 279 -4.36 -5.81 -20.77
CA TRP A 279 -3.27 -6.73 -20.42
C TRP A 279 -3.80 -8.15 -20.25
N LYS A 280 -3.09 -9.12 -20.84
CA LYS A 280 -3.49 -10.53 -20.88
C LYS A 280 -3.09 -11.26 -19.60
N TRP A 281 -3.68 -10.85 -18.47
CA TRP A 281 -3.49 -11.55 -17.19
C TRP A 281 -3.81 -13.05 -17.32
N PRO A 282 -2.99 -13.96 -16.75
CA PRO A 282 -1.90 -13.73 -15.79
C PRO A 282 -0.50 -13.57 -16.41
N GLN A 283 -0.37 -13.09 -17.66
CA GLN A 283 0.95 -12.77 -18.22
C GLN A 283 1.69 -11.77 -17.32
N PRO A 284 2.95 -12.01 -16.93
CA PRO A 284 3.65 -11.17 -15.97
C PRO A 284 4.08 -9.83 -16.57
N VAL A 285 4.02 -8.79 -15.74
CA VAL A 285 4.68 -7.52 -16.01
C VAL A 285 6.12 -7.61 -15.53
N LEU A 286 7.07 -7.53 -16.49
CA LEU A 286 8.51 -7.55 -16.26
C LEU A 286 9.12 -6.21 -16.72
N LEU A 287 10.01 -5.63 -15.90
CA LEU A 287 10.77 -4.43 -16.27
C LEU A 287 12.13 -4.74 -16.89
N LYS A 288 12.68 -5.92 -16.63
CA LYS A 288 13.88 -6.49 -17.24
C LYS A 288 13.78 -8.02 -17.22
N PRO A 289 14.62 -8.75 -17.97
CA PRO A 289 14.70 -10.20 -17.86
C PRO A 289 14.97 -10.62 -16.41
N ILE A 290 14.37 -11.71 -15.97
CA ILE A 290 14.63 -12.26 -14.62
C ILE A 290 16.05 -12.81 -14.63
N GLU A 291 16.87 -12.31 -13.70
CA GLU A 291 18.28 -12.69 -13.56
C GLU A 291 18.39 -13.91 -12.65
N ASP A 292 19.29 -14.83 -13.02
CA ASP A 292 19.85 -15.78 -12.08
C ASP A 292 20.82 -15.06 -11.14
N GLY A 293 21.11 -15.67 -10.00
CA GLY A 293 22.01 -15.05 -9.05
C GLY A 293 22.73 -16.05 -8.15
N PRO A 294 23.60 -15.52 -7.27
CA PRO A 294 24.59 -16.32 -6.56
C PRO A 294 24.04 -17.20 -5.44
N LEU A 295 22.75 -17.09 -5.12
CA LEU A 295 22.14 -17.76 -3.98
C LEU A 295 21.18 -18.85 -4.45
N GLN A 296 21.05 -19.92 -3.68
CA GLN A 296 20.00 -20.92 -3.87
C GLN A 296 18.67 -20.46 -3.25
N VAL A 297 18.21 -19.27 -3.64
CA VAL A 297 16.93 -18.70 -3.18
C VAL A 297 15.86 -18.89 -4.23
N ARG A 298 14.60 -18.95 -3.78
CA ARG A 298 13.46 -19.01 -4.69
C ARG A 298 13.34 -17.69 -5.48
N VAL A 299 13.46 -17.79 -6.79
CA VAL A 299 13.13 -16.73 -7.75
C VAL A 299 11.76 -17.04 -8.36
N TRP A 300 10.94 -16.02 -8.59
CA TRP A 300 9.59 -16.20 -9.16
C TRP A 300 9.65 -16.98 -10.48
N ASN A 301 9.00 -18.15 -10.50
CA ASN A 301 8.99 -19.02 -11.68
C ASN A 301 7.70 -19.85 -11.73
N PRO A 302 6.70 -19.45 -12.56
CA PRO A 302 5.40 -20.15 -12.63
C PRO A 302 5.48 -21.51 -13.34
N LYS A 303 6.60 -21.85 -14.00
CA LYS A 303 6.82 -23.17 -14.58
C LYS A 303 7.25 -24.19 -13.52
N LEU A 304 7.97 -23.74 -12.49
CA LEU A 304 8.50 -24.60 -11.43
C LEU A 304 7.60 -24.62 -10.19
N TYR A 305 7.03 -23.47 -9.80
CA TYR A 305 6.32 -23.33 -8.53
C TYR A 305 4.80 -23.16 -8.75
N PRO A 306 3.96 -24.10 -8.26
CA PRO A 306 2.49 -24.00 -8.37
C PRO A 306 1.91 -22.71 -7.74
N GLN A 307 2.53 -22.23 -6.66
CA GLN A 307 2.14 -20.98 -6.00
C GLN A 307 2.32 -19.78 -6.94
N ASP A 308 3.43 -19.73 -7.69
CA ASP A 308 3.71 -18.65 -8.64
C ASP A 308 2.78 -18.71 -9.84
N LYS A 309 2.42 -19.93 -10.28
CA LYS A 309 1.43 -20.18 -11.34
C LYS A 309 0.04 -19.69 -10.95
N ALA A 310 -0.29 -19.68 -9.66
CA ALA A 310 -1.58 -19.23 -9.15
C ALA A 310 -1.70 -17.70 -9.05
N HIS A 311 -0.63 -16.94 -9.27
CA HIS A 311 -0.69 -15.47 -9.24
C HIS A 311 -1.57 -14.93 -10.37
N ARG A 312 -2.53 -14.08 -10.01
CA ARG A 312 -3.57 -13.57 -10.93
C ARG A 312 -3.12 -12.39 -11.78
N MET A 313 -2.42 -11.44 -11.16
CA MET A 313 -1.90 -10.25 -11.83
C MET A 313 -0.41 -10.06 -11.52
N PRO A 314 0.49 -10.97 -11.95
CA PRO A 314 1.87 -10.98 -11.51
C PRO A 314 2.64 -9.73 -11.99
N VAL A 315 3.15 -8.95 -11.03
CA VAL A 315 4.05 -7.81 -11.27
C VAL A 315 5.37 -8.11 -10.55
N ILE A 316 6.43 -8.29 -11.33
CA ILE A 316 7.66 -8.91 -10.83
C ILE A 316 8.72 -7.87 -10.52
N THR A 317 9.31 -7.94 -9.33
CA THR A 317 10.38 -7.04 -8.91
C THR A 317 11.63 -7.23 -9.77
N PRO A 318 12.25 -6.15 -10.27
CA PRO A 318 13.40 -6.24 -11.16
C PRO A 318 14.67 -6.72 -10.44
N ALA A 319 14.88 -6.35 -9.18
CA ALA A 319 16.08 -6.74 -8.45
C ALA A 319 16.04 -8.23 -8.09
N TYR A 320 17.18 -8.91 -8.28
CA TYR A 320 17.39 -10.27 -7.79
C TYR A 320 17.38 -10.32 -6.24
N PRO A 321 16.75 -11.33 -5.61
CA PRO A 321 15.90 -12.35 -6.25
C PRO A 321 14.52 -11.81 -6.61
N SER A 322 14.11 -11.97 -7.87
CA SER A 322 12.82 -11.47 -8.35
C SER A 322 11.64 -12.17 -7.67
N MET A 323 10.67 -11.39 -7.22
CA MET A 323 9.46 -11.85 -6.52
C MET A 323 8.21 -11.19 -7.11
N CYS A 324 7.05 -11.80 -6.86
CA CYS A 324 5.77 -11.21 -7.23
C CYS A 324 5.29 -10.20 -6.16
N ALA A 325 5.22 -8.92 -6.53
CA ALA A 325 4.74 -7.85 -5.66
C ALA A 325 3.21 -7.82 -5.47
N THR A 326 2.50 -8.70 -6.17
CA THR A 326 1.03 -8.76 -6.25
C THR A 326 0.48 -10.16 -5.95
N HIS A 327 1.23 -10.96 -5.19
CA HIS A 327 0.84 -12.33 -4.81
C HIS A 327 -0.46 -12.39 -3.99
N ASN A 328 -0.89 -11.28 -3.40
CA ASN A 328 -2.14 -11.18 -2.64
C ASN A 328 -3.39 -10.90 -3.50
N VAL A 329 -3.26 -10.69 -4.81
CA VAL A 329 -4.42 -10.42 -5.68
C VAL A 329 -5.33 -11.66 -5.76
N THR A 330 -6.60 -11.46 -5.43
CA THR A 330 -7.69 -12.46 -5.48
C THR A 330 -8.53 -12.31 -6.75
N MET A 331 -9.52 -13.19 -6.97
CA MET A 331 -10.41 -13.07 -8.15
C MET A 331 -11.22 -11.77 -8.08
N SER A 332 -11.76 -11.46 -6.90
CA SER A 332 -12.59 -10.30 -6.67
C SER A 332 -11.81 -9.01 -6.88
N THR A 333 -10.65 -8.91 -6.24
CA THR A 333 -9.79 -7.72 -6.34
C THR A 333 -9.25 -7.52 -7.76
N GLN A 334 -8.90 -8.58 -8.48
CA GLN A 334 -8.59 -8.51 -9.92
C GLN A 334 -9.77 -7.95 -10.73
N THR A 335 -10.98 -8.44 -10.48
CA THR A 335 -12.20 -7.99 -11.17
C THR A 335 -12.46 -6.51 -10.92
N ILE A 336 -12.33 -6.06 -9.66
CA ILE A 336 -12.51 -4.66 -9.26
C ILE A 336 -11.47 -3.76 -9.95
N MET A 337 -10.20 -4.14 -9.92
CA MET A 337 -9.13 -3.37 -10.59
C MET A 337 -9.34 -3.31 -12.10
N THR A 338 -9.79 -4.41 -12.72
CA THR A 338 -10.12 -4.43 -14.16
C THR A 338 -11.27 -3.47 -14.50
N GLN A 339 -12.30 -3.41 -13.66
CA GLN A 339 -13.41 -2.44 -13.81
C GLN A 339 -12.92 -1.00 -13.65
N GLU A 340 -12.06 -0.72 -12.68
CA GLU A 340 -11.50 0.62 -12.47
C GLU A 340 -10.55 1.04 -13.58
N PHE A 341 -9.74 0.13 -14.16
CA PHE A 341 -8.94 0.43 -15.35
C PHE A 341 -9.81 0.78 -16.55
N LYS A 342 -10.91 0.06 -16.77
CA LYS A 342 -11.88 0.39 -17.82
C LYS A 342 -12.47 1.78 -17.61
N ARG A 343 -13.03 2.03 -16.41
CA ARG A 343 -13.62 3.32 -16.04
C ARG A 343 -12.62 4.47 -16.26
N ALA A 344 -11.37 4.27 -15.84
CA ALA A 344 -10.33 5.28 -15.99
C ALA A 344 -9.92 5.50 -17.46
N THR A 345 -9.90 4.44 -18.27
CA THR A 345 -9.69 4.55 -19.72
C THR A 345 -10.74 5.47 -20.34
N ASP A 346 -12.02 5.19 -20.08
CA ASP A 346 -13.13 5.99 -20.61
C ASP A 346 -13.00 7.47 -20.19
N ILE A 347 -12.73 7.75 -18.91
CA ILE A 347 -12.59 9.11 -18.39
C ILE A 347 -11.40 9.83 -19.03
N VAL A 348 -10.24 9.18 -19.11
CA VAL A 348 -9.03 9.81 -19.65
C VAL A 348 -9.16 10.05 -21.15
N GLU A 349 -9.83 9.18 -21.91
CA GLU A 349 -10.14 9.45 -23.32
C GLU A 349 -10.92 10.77 -23.47
N TYR A 350 -11.96 10.99 -22.65
CA TYR A 350 -12.70 12.25 -22.65
C TYR A 350 -11.86 13.47 -22.19
N ILE A 351 -10.92 13.29 -21.26
CA ILE A 351 -9.98 14.36 -20.87
C ILE A 351 -9.08 14.73 -22.05
N MET A 352 -8.53 13.72 -22.74
CA MET A 352 -7.58 13.92 -23.84
C MET A 352 -8.24 14.53 -25.10
N VAL A 353 -9.57 14.44 -25.25
CA VAL A 353 -10.32 15.18 -26.27
C VAL A 353 -10.86 16.53 -25.79
N GLY A 354 -10.70 16.88 -24.50
CA GLY A 354 -11.08 18.17 -23.93
C GLY A 354 -12.52 18.27 -23.44
N VAL A 355 -13.21 17.14 -23.26
CA VAL A 355 -14.60 17.09 -22.77
C VAL A 355 -14.65 17.06 -21.24
N LYS A 356 -13.67 16.42 -20.59
CA LYS A 356 -13.58 16.25 -19.13
C LYS A 356 -12.30 16.87 -18.55
N GLN A 357 -12.25 17.00 -17.23
CA GLN A 357 -11.05 17.48 -16.51
C GLN A 357 -10.46 16.43 -15.56
N TRP A 358 -9.17 16.55 -15.24
CA TRP A 358 -8.44 15.64 -14.36
C TRP A 358 -9.10 15.34 -13.01
N PRO A 359 -9.74 16.28 -12.29
CA PRO A 359 -10.44 15.97 -11.04
C PRO A 359 -11.50 14.86 -11.15
N GLU A 360 -12.11 14.66 -12.33
CA GLU A 360 -13.10 13.61 -12.55
C GLU A 360 -12.50 12.19 -12.47
N LEU A 361 -11.23 12.04 -12.85
CA LEU A 361 -10.49 10.79 -12.68
C LEU A 361 -10.33 10.46 -11.19
N PHE A 362 -10.15 11.49 -10.36
CA PHE A 362 -9.90 11.40 -8.92
C PHE A 362 -11.18 11.48 -8.07
N ALA A 363 -12.35 11.34 -8.69
CA ALA A 363 -13.61 11.21 -7.97
C ALA A 363 -13.52 10.03 -6.99
N LYS A 364 -13.90 10.28 -5.73
CA LYS A 364 -13.84 9.29 -4.65
C LYS A 364 -14.71 8.07 -4.98
N HIS A 365 -14.29 6.91 -4.48
CA HIS A 365 -15.04 5.67 -4.58
C HIS A 365 -16.45 5.81 -4.00
N ASP A 366 -17.36 4.98 -4.48
CA ASP A 366 -18.74 4.86 -4.01
C ASP A 366 -18.93 3.57 -3.18
N PHE A 367 -17.85 3.01 -2.61
CA PHE A 367 -17.84 1.71 -1.94
C PHE A 367 -19.05 1.45 -1.03
N PHE A 368 -19.35 2.35 -0.08
CA PHE A 368 -20.44 2.21 0.90
C PHE A 368 -21.86 2.47 0.33
N GLN A 369 -21.94 2.92 -0.92
CA GLN A 369 -23.19 3.13 -1.65
C GLN A 369 -23.40 2.06 -2.75
N LYS A 370 -22.32 1.42 -3.19
CA LYS A 370 -22.28 0.49 -4.33
C LYS A 370 -22.99 -0.83 -4.04
N TYR A 371 -22.88 -1.34 -2.82
CA TYR A 371 -23.44 -2.64 -2.44
C TYR A 371 -24.69 -2.50 -1.58
N ARG A 372 -25.63 -3.44 -1.73
CA ARG A 372 -26.82 -3.54 -0.88
C ARG A 372 -26.51 -4.19 0.47
N TYR A 373 -25.53 -5.08 0.50
CA TYR A 373 -25.13 -5.86 1.66
C TYR A 373 -23.62 -5.78 1.84
N TYR A 374 -23.21 -5.72 3.10
CA TYR A 374 -21.81 -5.76 3.52
C TYR A 374 -21.64 -6.81 4.61
N LEU A 375 -20.43 -7.33 4.72
CA LEU A 375 -19.95 -8.08 5.87
C LEU A 375 -19.09 -7.15 6.73
N GLN A 376 -19.38 -7.08 8.02
CA GLN A 376 -18.55 -6.44 9.03
C GLN A 376 -17.69 -7.49 9.72
N VAL A 377 -16.41 -7.21 9.86
CA VAL A 377 -15.46 -7.99 10.65
C VAL A 377 -14.93 -7.07 11.75
N ILE A 378 -15.25 -7.37 13.00
CA ILE A 378 -15.01 -6.50 14.16
C ILE A 378 -13.99 -7.20 15.04
N ALA A 379 -12.79 -6.64 15.13
CA ALA A 379 -11.78 -7.04 16.09
C ALA A 379 -11.87 -6.12 17.31
N SER A 380 -11.96 -6.68 18.51
CA SER A 380 -12.04 -5.89 19.74
C SER A 380 -11.05 -6.36 20.80
N SER A 381 -10.65 -5.45 21.70
CA SER A 381 -9.86 -5.79 22.88
C SER A 381 -9.99 -4.74 23.99
N ASN A 382 -9.45 -5.05 25.17
CA ASN A 382 -9.50 -4.19 26.36
C ASN A 382 -8.27 -3.27 26.54
N SER A 383 -7.34 -3.25 25.59
CA SER A 383 -6.10 -2.48 25.67
C SER A 383 -5.68 -2.00 24.29
N GLU A 384 -5.21 -0.76 24.19
CA GLU A 384 -4.76 -0.17 22.93
C GLU A 384 -3.59 -0.95 22.30
N GLU A 385 -2.61 -1.36 23.11
CA GLU A 385 -1.44 -2.10 22.61
C GLU A 385 -1.85 -3.47 22.07
N ARG A 386 -2.76 -4.17 22.78
CA ARG A 386 -3.32 -5.44 22.32
C ARG A 386 -4.14 -5.24 21.07
N GLN A 387 -4.99 -4.21 21.02
CA GLN A 387 -5.81 -3.91 19.86
C GLN A 387 -4.98 -3.73 18.61
N ARG A 388 -3.88 -2.96 18.69
CA ARG A 388 -3.01 -2.71 17.55
C ARG A 388 -2.43 -3.99 16.97
N LYS A 389 -1.99 -4.93 17.82
CA LYS A 389 -1.48 -6.24 17.37
C LYS A 389 -2.60 -7.14 16.85
N TRP A 390 -3.74 -7.15 17.55
CA TRP A 390 -4.89 -8.01 17.23
C TRP A 390 -5.58 -7.59 15.92
N SER A 391 -5.91 -6.32 15.76
CA SER A 391 -6.52 -5.81 14.54
C SER A 391 -5.59 -5.94 13.34
N GLY A 392 -4.29 -5.71 13.51
CA GLY A 392 -3.29 -5.94 12.46
C GLY A 392 -3.18 -7.42 12.04
N LEU A 393 -3.28 -8.36 12.99
CA LEU A 393 -3.38 -9.77 12.66
C LEU A 393 -4.67 -10.07 11.88
N VAL A 394 -5.83 -9.62 12.37
CA VAL A 394 -7.13 -9.83 11.72
C VAL A 394 -7.10 -9.27 10.29
N GLU A 395 -6.61 -8.05 10.10
CA GLU A 395 -6.44 -7.39 8.81
C GLU A 395 -5.59 -8.25 7.85
N SER A 396 -4.45 -8.76 8.33
CA SER A 396 -3.56 -9.62 7.54
C SER A 396 -4.19 -10.92 7.06
N ARG A 397 -5.32 -11.33 7.68
CA ARG A 397 -6.06 -12.55 7.36
C ARG A 397 -7.36 -12.31 6.58
N LEU A 398 -7.81 -11.06 6.41
CA LEU A 398 -9.09 -10.75 5.73
C LEU A 398 -9.12 -11.24 4.29
N ARG A 399 -7.96 -11.23 3.61
CA ARG A 399 -7.84 -11.78 2.27
C ARG A 399 -8.26 -13.25 2.19
N GLN A 400 -7.94 -14.05 3.21
CA GLN A 400 -8.30 -15.46 3.28
C GLN A 400 -9.82 -15.63 3.41
N LEU A 401 -10.50 -14.73 4.13
CA LEU A 401 -11.96 -14.68 4.14
C LEU A 401 -12.52 -14.33 2.76
N VAL A 402 -11.97 -13.33 2.07
CA VAL A 402 -12.37 -12.96 0.69
C VAL A 402 -12.21 -14.16 -0.25
N MET A 403 -11.08 -14.87 -0.21
CA MET A 403 -10.84 -16.06 -1.03
C MET A 403 -11.84 -17.20 -0.75
N LYS A 404 -12.28 -17.37 0.50
CA LYS A 404 -13.32 -18.36 0.83
C LYS A 404 -14.72 -17.88 0.41
N LEU A 405 -15.00 -16.58 0.50
CA LEU A 405 -16.25 -15.98 0.00
C LEU A 405 -16.39 -16.12 -1.52
N GLU A 406 -15.29 -16.05 -2.27
CA GLU A 406 -15.26 -16.30 -3.72
C GLU A 406 -15.74 -17.72 -4.12
N LEU A 407 -15.81 -18.65 -3.17
CA LEU A 407 -16.31 -20.02 -3.38
C LEU A 407 -17.79 -20.19 -3.01
N VAL A 408 -18.45 -19.15 -2.50
CA VAL A 408 -19.85 -19.22 -2.07
C VAL A 408 -20.77 -19.07 -3.28
N ASP A 409 -21.67 -20.02 -3.47
CA ASP A 409 -22.66 -19.97 -4.54
C ASP A 409 -23.48 -18.69 -4.50
N ASN A 410 -23.74 -18.12 -5.68
CA ASN A 410 -24.52 -16.89 -5.89
C ASN A 410 -23.88 -15.60 -5.35
N LEU A 411 -22.66 -15.66 -4.79
CA LEU A 411 -21.86 -14.47 -4.49
C LEU A 411 -20.93 -14.19 -5.69
N VAL A 412 -21.24 -13.15 -6.45
CA VAL A 412 -20.49 -12.77 -7.66
C VAL A 412 -19.15 -12.11 -7.32
N LEU A 413 -19.12 -11.31 -6.25
CA LEU A 413 -17.96 -10.53 -5.87
C LEU A 413 -17.94 -10.27 -4.37
N ALA A 414 -16.79 -10.45 -3.73
CA ALA A 414 -16.49 -10.00 -2.38
C ALA A 414 -15.46 -8.87 -2.44
N HIS A 415 -15.88 -7.63 -2.20
CA HIS A 415 -15.03 -6.45 -2.30
C HIS A 415 -14.55 -6.01 -0.91
N PRO A 416 -13.31 -6.33 -0.49
CA PRO A 416 -12.77 -5.81 0.77
C PRO A 416 -12.52 -4.30 0.66
N PHE A 417 -12.97 -3.52 1.63
CA PHE A 417 -12.55 -2.13 1.74
C PHE A 417 -11.07 -2.06 2.17
N ILE A 418 -10.38 -0.99 1.78
CA ILE A 418 -8.92 -0.90 1.93
C ILE A 418 -8.45 -0.61 3.35
N ASP A 419 -9.32 -0.02 4.19
CA ASP A 419 -8.99 0.47 5.53
C ASP A 419 -9.94 -0.08 6.60
N GLY A 420 -9.45 -0.18 7.84
CA GLY A 420 -10.25 -0.46 9.03
C GLY A 420 -10.64 0.80 9.79
N PHE A 421 -11.81 0.79 10.42
CA PHE A 421 -12.34 1.89 11.22
C PHE A 421 -12.07 1.60 12.70
N SER A 422 -11.10 2.28 13.28
CA SER A 422 -10.72 2.09 14.69
C SER A 422 -11.45 3.06 15.62
N ARG A 423 -11.88 2.57 16.78
CA ARG A 423 -12.61 3.34 17.79
C ARG A 423 -12.29 2.86 19.20
N SER A 424 -12.07 3.79 20.12
CA SER A 424 -12.12 3.54 21.57
C SER A 424 -13.48 3.96 22.09
N THR A 425 -14.09 3.12 22.93
CA THR A 425 -15.42 3.37 23.50
C THR A 425 -15.36 3.19 25.01
N ILE A 426 -15.79 4.21 25.75
CA ILE A 426 -15.94 4.12 27.20
C ILE A 426 -17.29 3.53 27.53
N CYS A 427 -17.27 2.44 28.27
CA CYS A 427 -18.42 1.64 28.67
C CYS A 427 -18.59 1.73 30.18
N LEU A 428 -19.76 2.20 30.62
CA LEU A 428 -20.13 2.32 32.04
C LEU A 428 -20.64 1.01 32.62
N THR A 429 -21.14 0.12 31.76
CA THR A 429 -21.70 -1.18 32.17
C THR A 429 -21.06 -2.31 31.38
N ASP A 430 -21.18 -3.53 31.92
CA ASP A 430 -20.73 -4.72 31.23
C ASP A 430 -21.47 -4.93 29.89
N GLU A 431 -22.77 -4.64 29.86
CA GLU A 431 -23.59 -4.70 28.66
C GLU A 431 -23.11 -3.71 27.59
N GLU A 432 -22.80 -2.47 27.96
CA GLU A 432 -22.21 -1.49 27.04
C GLU A 432 -20.88 -2.01 26.46
N GLY A 433 -20.05 -2.63 27.29
CA GLY A 433 -18.78 -3.19 26.82
C GLY A 433 -18.95 -4.37 25.87
N LEU A 434 -19.91 -5.27 26.15
CA LEU A 434 -20.23 -6.39 25.26
C LEU A 434 -20.77 -5.88 23.92
N ASN A 435 -21.69 -4.91 23.96
CA ASN A 435 -22.27 -4.29 22.77
C ASN A 435 -21.19 -3.58 21.94
N ALA A 436 -20.32 -2.78 22.57
CA ALA A 436 -19.22 -2.12 21.89
C ALA A 436 -18.28 -3.13 21.21
N ALA A 437 -17.95 -4.24 21.88
CA ALA A 437 -17.15 -5.32 21.30
C ALA A 437 -17.81 -5.99 20.07
N HIS A 438 -19.13 -5.85 19.90
CA HIS A 438 -19.92 -6.32 18.74
C HIS A 438 -20.27 -5.19 17.76
N GLY A 439 -19.66 -4.01 17.88
CA GLY A 439 -19.88 -2.86 17.00
C GLY A 439 -21.21 -2.14 17.25
N ILE A 440 -21.84 -2.36 18.39
CA ILE A 440 -23.03 -1.63 18.84
C ILE A 440 -22.58 -0.59 19.87
N PHE A 441 -22.40 0.64 19.41
CA PHE A 441 -21.87 1.72 20.24
C PHE A 441 -22.97 2.47 21.00
N PRO A 442 -22.72 2.88 22.26
CA PRO A 442 -23.68 3.66 23.02
C PRO A 442 -23.93 5.01 22.34
N LYS A 443 -25.21 5.37 22.20
CA LYS A 443 -25.60 6.70 21.71
C LYS A 443 -25.73 7.64 22.89
N ARG A 444 -24.82 8.60 23.00
CA ARG A 444 -24.84 9.62 24.05
C ARG A 444 -25.13 10.98 23.43
N GLU A 445 -25.91 11.81 24.12
CA GLU A 445 -26.18 13.19 23.68
C GLU A 445 -24.93 14.07 23.80
N LYS A 446 -24.01 13.71 24.71
CA LYS A 446 -22.73 14.37 24.92
C LYS A 446 -21.65 13.31 25.15
N GLU A 447 -20.55 13.41 24.41
CA GLU A 447 -19.34 12.61 24.65
C GLU A 447 -18.62 13.08 25.92
N PHE A 448 -17.96 12.15 26.61
CA PHE A 448 -17.19 12.48 27.81
C PHE A 448 -15.94 13.29 27.46
N THR A 449 -15.67 14.34 28.22
CA THR A 449 -14.41 15.09 28.14
C THR A 449 -13.25 14.23 28.66
N GLU A 450 -12.02 14.45 28.18
CA GLU A 450 -10.85 13.67 28.60
C GLU A 450 -10.67 13.60 30.13
N GLU A 451 -11.00 14.67 30.85
CA GLU A 451 -10.98 14.69 32.32
C GLU A 451 -12.06 13.80 32.94
N GLU A 452 -13.28 13.78 32.40
CA GLU A 452 -14.35 12.89 32.84
C GLU A 452 -13.99 11.43 32.56
N GLN A 453 -13.45 11.15 31.37
CA GLN A 453 -12.98 9.81 31.00
C GLN A 453 -11.93 9.31 31.99
N LYS A 454 -10.94 10.14 32.31
CA LYS A 454 -9.88 9.80 33.25
C LYS A 454 -10.42 9.50 34.65
N LYS A 455 -11.33 10.34 35.18
CA LYS A 455 -11.96 10.13 36.49
C LYS A 455 -12.75 8.83 36.55
N LEU A 456 -13.56 8.54 35.52
CA LEU A 456 -14.36 7.31 35.45
C LEU A 456 -13.46 6.05 35.44
N LEU A 457 -12.34 6.11 34.73
CA LEU A 457 -11.38 4.99 34.66
C LEU A 457 -10.60 4.83 35.97
N GLU A 458 -10.16 5.92 36.60
CA GLU A 458 -9.46 5.90 37.89
C GLU A 458 -10.34 5.36 39.03
N ASN A 459 -11.64 5.66 39.00
CA ASN A 459 -12.61 5.17 39.98
C ASN A 459 -13.10 3.73 39.71
N ASN A 460 -12.66 3.07 38.63
CA ASN A 460 -13.22 1.80 38.14
C ASN A 460 -14.73 1.84 37.87
N GLU A 461 -15.27 3.01 37.51
CA GLU A 461 -16.67 3.22 37.14
C GLU A 461 -16.92 2.99 35.64
N ALA A 462 -15.86 2.84 34.85
CA ALA A 462 -15.93 2.54 33.43
C ALA A 462 -14.75 1.70 32.94
N ARG A 463 -14.90 1.14 31.74
CA ARG A 463 -13.82 0.47 31.00
C ARG A 463 -13.75 0.96 29.56
N ILE A 464 -12.58 0.88 28.94
CA ILE A 464 -12.42 1.15 27.50
C ILE A 464 -12.47 -0.16 26.73
N VAL A 465 -13.31 -0.20 25.69
CA VAL A 465 -13.25 -1.22 24.64
C VAL A 465 -12.69 -0.58 23.38
N TYR A 466 -11.60 -1.16 22.88
CA TYR A 466 -11.00 -0.78 21.62
C TYR A 466 -11.54 -1.70 20.52
N THR A 467 -11.91 -1.13 19.38
CA THR A 467 -12.47 -1.85 18.24
C THR A 467 -11.81 -1.39 16.95
N THR A 468 -11.71 -2.31 15.97
CA THR A 468 -11.38 -2.02 14.59
C THR A 468 -12.35 -2.79 13.70
N ILE A 469 -13.12 -2.09 12.88
CA ILE A 469 -14.15 -2.66 12.01
C ILE A 469 -13.68 -2.63 10.56
N PHE A 470 -13.72 -3.78 9.90
CA PHE A 470 -13.45 -3.92 8.48
C PHE A 470 -14.73 -4.27 7.72
N TYR A 471 -14.81 -3.84 6.46
CA TYR A 471 -15.98 -4.03 5.61
C TYR A 471 -15.66 -4.80 4.34
N ILE A 472 -16.55 -5.72 3.96
CA ILE A 472 -16.52 -6.40 2.67
C ILE A 472 -17.87 -6.21 1.98
N GLY A 473 -17.89 -5.51 0.84
CA GLY A 473 -19.08 -5.35 0.01
C GLY A 473 -19.43 -6.65 -0.70
N LEU A 474 -20.71 -7.05 -0.66
CA LEU A 474 -21.19 -8.30 -1.24
C LEU A 474 -22.03 -8.04 -2.49
N GLN A 475 -21.55 -8.46 -3.66
CA GLN A 475 -22.33 -8.45 -4.89
C GLN A 475 -23.00 -9.81 -5.08
N ILE A 476 -24.29 -9.87 -4.79
CA ILE A 476 -25.07 -11.10 -4.91
C ILE A 476 -25.70 -11.15 -6.31
N GLU A 477 -25.72 -12.33 -6.91
CA GLU A 477 -26.35 -12.56 -8.20
C GLU A 477 -27.83 -12.14 -8.19
N PRO A 478 -28.31 -11.43 -9.23
CA PRO A 478 -29.74 -11.16 -9.41
C PRO A 478 -30.55 -12.47 -9.43
N ARG A 479 -31.83 -12.39 -9.02
CA ARG A 479 -32.72 -13.56 -9.12
C ARG A 479 -32.99 -13.86 -10.60
N ALA A 480 -32.94 -15.14 -10.97
CA ALA A 480 -33.45 -15.59 -12.27
C ALA A 480 -34.96 -15.31 -12.38
N ALA A 481 -35.41 -14.94 -13.57
CA ALA A 481 -36.82 -14.65 -13.83
C ALA A 481 -37.69 -15.88 -13.49
N GLY A 482 -38.68 -15.71 -12.61
CA GLY A 482 -39.62 -16.77 -12.22
C GLY A 482 -39.34 -17.47 -10.88
N GLN A 483 -38.19 -17.26 -10.24
CA GLN A 483 -37.93 -17.81 -8.90
C GLN A 483 -38.51 -16.92 -7.78
N THR A 484 -39.48 -17.46 -7.03
CA THR A 484 -40.13 -16.80 -5.88
C THR A 484 -39.59 -17.26 -4.52
N ALA A 485 -38.82 -18.35 -4.48
CA ALA A 485 -38.30 -18.93 -3.24
C ALA A 485 -37.31 -17.98 -2.53
N PRO A 486 -37.28 -17.96 -1.17
CA PRO A 486 -36.32 -17.17 -0.41
C PRO A 486 -34.90 -17.73 -0.59
N ARG A 487 -34.07 -17.04 -1.39
CA ARG A 487 -32.61 -17.28 -1.47
C ARG A 487 -31.95 -16.70 -0.22
N LYS A 488 -31.37 -17.57 0.62
CA LYS A 488 -30.47 -17.18 1.72
C LYS A 488 -29.04 -17.38 1.23
N LEU A 489 -28.23 -16.33 1.28
CA LEU A 489 -26.79 -16.48 1.05
C LEU A 489 -26.19 -17.07 2.34
N ASP A 490 -25.77 -18.33 2.29
CA ASP A 490 -25.09 -18.95 3.43
C ASP A 490 -23.58 -18.66 3.37
N ILE A 491 -23.12 -17.83 4.30
CA ILE A 491 -21.71 -17.50 4.49
C ILE A 491 -21.17 -18.07 5.80
N SER A 492 -21.85 -19.04 6.42
CA SER A 492 -21.46 -19.57 7.74
C SER A 492 -20.13 -20.33 7.71
N TRP A 493 -19.88 -21.12 6.66
CA TRP A 493 -18.58 -21.80 6.46
C TRP A 493 -17.40 -20.83 6.35
N PRO A 494 -17.37 -19.85 5.42
CA PRO A 494 -16.21 -18.98 5.26
C PRO A 494 -15.97 -18.12 6.50
N THR A 495 -17.03 -17.65 7.18
CA THR A 495 -16.89 -16.84 8.40
C THR A 495 -16.43 -17.67 9.60
N SER A 496 -16.96 -18.88 9.79
CA SER A 496 -16.51 -19.79 10.86
C SER A 496 -15.03 -20.16 10.71
N GLU A 497 -14.61 -20.51 9.50
CA GLU A 497 -13.22 -20.84 9.20
C GLU A 497 -12.27 -19.67 9.39
N PHE A 498 -12.69 -18.46 9.00
CA PHE A 498 -11.92 -17.25 9.25
C PHE A 498 -11.78 -16.96 10.75
N THR A 499 -12.87 -17.09 11.52
CA THR A 499 -12.83 -16.91 12.98
C THR A 499 -11.87 -17.91 13.63
N LYS A 500 -11.89 -19.19 13.23
CA LYS A 500 -10.93 -20.19 13.71
C LYS A 500 -9.49 -19.81 13.37
N LEU A 501 -9.25 -19.35 12.13
CA LEU A 501 -7.92 -18.97 11.64
C LEU A 501 -7.32 -17.81 12.46
N VAL A 502 -8.11 -16.78 12.80
CA VAL A 502 -7.57 -15.66 13.58
C VAL A 502 -7.41 -16.03 15.05
N LYS A 503 -8.32 -16.85 15.61
CA LYS A 503 -8.22 -17.36 16.98
C LYS A 503 -7.07 -18.36 17.19
N SER A 504 -6.49 -18.92 16.13
CA SER A 504 -5.33 -19.82 16.23
C SER A 504 -4.00 -19.08 16.44
N TRP A 505 -4.03 -17.75 16.57
CA TRP A 505 -2.85 -16.98 16.92
C TRP A 505 -2.43 -17.26 18.36
N ASP A 506 -1.15 -17.51 18.58
CA ASP A 506 -0.57 -17.89 19.87
C ASP A 506 -0.77 -16.84 20.98
N LYS A 507 -0.92 -15.56 20.59
CA LYS A 507 -1.17 -14.45 21.51
C LYS A 507 -2.65 -14.09 21.67
N TYR A 508 -3.56 -14.87 21.07
CA TYR A 508 -5.01 -14.66 21.24
C TYR A 508 -5.45 -15.05 22.65
N ASP A 509 -6.17 -14.15 23.32
CA ASP A 509 -6.78 -14.39 24.64
C ASP A 509 -8.27 -14.13 24.59
N GLU A 510 -9.08 -15.18 24.77
CA GLU A 510 -10.54 -15.10 24.64
C GLU A 510 -11.20 -14.19 25.69
N ASN A 511 -10.54 -13.96 26.83
CA ASN A 511 -11.06 -13.07 27.87
C ASN A 511 -10.85 -11.58 27.56
N SER A 512 -9.89 -11.25 26.70
CA SER A 512 -9.53 -9.86 26.40
C SER A 512 -9.55 -9.49 24.93
N MET A 513 -9.80 -10.44 24.03
CA MET A 513 -9.87 -10.23 22.57
C MET A 513 -11.13 -10.86 21.97
N GLY A 514 -11.90 -10.03 21.26
CA GLY A 514 -13.10 -10.43 20.54
C GLY A 514 -12.91 -10.43 19.03
N ILE A 515 -13.65 -11.30 18.35
CA ILE A 515 -13.83 -11.29 16.90
C ILE A 515 -15.29 -11.58 16.56
N VAL A 516 -15.92 -10.67 15.82
CA VAL A 516 -17.30 -10.80 15.38
C VAL A 516 -17.37 -10.63 13.87
N VAL A 517 -18.07 -11.54 13.19
CA VAL A 517 -18.32 -11.45 11.75
C VAL A 517 -19.83 -11.43 11.53
N GLN A 518 -20.36 -10.31 11.04
CA GLN A 518 -21.80 -10.10 10.93
C GLN A 518 -22.17 -9.42 9.61
N TYR A 519 -23.37 -9.71 9.10
CA TYR A 519 -23.87 -9.04 7.91
C TYR A 519 -24.58 -7.73 8.27
N ILE A 520 -24.48 -6.73 7.40
CA ILE A 520 -25.17 -5.46 7.54
C ILE A 520 -25.75 -5.00 6.20
N LYS A 521 -26.97 -4.43 6.23
CA LYS A 521 -27.58 -3.81 5.06
C LYS A 521 -27.00 -2.41 4.87
N SER A 522 -26.90 -1.94 3.63
CA SER A 522 -26.43 -0.58 3.34
C SER A 522 -27.19 0.52 4.09
N THR A 523 -28.49 0.32 4.34
CA THR A 523 -29.35 1.26 5.10
C THR A 523 -29.02 1.34 6.60
N ASN A 524 -28.24 0.39 7.11
CA ASN A 524 -27.89 0.28 8.53
C ASN A 524 -26.40 0.53 8.75
N LEU A 525 -25.63 0.86 7.71
CA LEU A 525 -24.23 1.25 7.87
C LEU A 525 -24.14 2.45 8.82
N PRO A 526 -23.14 2.48 9.72
CA PRO A 526 -22.99 3.58 10.67
C PRO A 526 -22.60 4.87 9.92
N ASP A 527 -22.97 6.04 10.46
CA ASP A 527 -22.73 7.32 9.78
C ASP A 527 -21.22 7.59 9.57
N GLU A 528 -20.36 7.04 10.44
CA GLU A 528 -18.90 7.18 10.41
C GLU A 528 -18.23 6.63 9.13
N VAL A 529 -18.90 5.77 8.35
CA VAL A 529 -18.34 5.29 7.06
C VAL A 529 -18.61 6.25 5.89
N PHE A 530 -19.42 7.28 6.11
CA PHE A 530 -19.76 8.29 5.10
C PHE A 530 -19.07 9.62 5.44
N GLU A 531 -18.52 10.30 4.43
CA GLU A 531 -18.12 11.70 4.61
C GLU A 531 -19.33 12.63 4.55
N GLU A 532 -19.18 13.87 5.04
CA GLU A 532 -20.25 14.87 5.03
C GLU A 532 -20.88 15.03 3.63
N GLY A 533 -22.19 14.80 3.56
CA GLY A 533 -22.96 14.90 2.30
C GLY A 533 -23.04 13.61 1.47
N GLU A 534 -22.37 12.51 1.85
CA GLU A 534 -22.42 11.22 1.14
C GLU A 534 -23.59 10.30 1.54
N HIS A 535 -24.49 10.77 2.41
CA HIS A 535 -25.59 9.94 2.90
C HIS A 535 -26.48 9.43 1.75
N PRO A 536 -26.82 8.12 1.74
CA PRO A 536 -27.90 7.62 0.90
C PRO A 536 -29.17 8.41 1.21
N LYS A 537 -29.83 8.98 0.20
CA LYS A 537 -31.10 9.70 0.37
C LYS A 537 -32.07 8.81 1.17
N VAL A 538 -32.32 9.16 2.43
CA VAL A 538 -33.27 8.44 3.28
C VAL A 538 -34.62 8.52 2.58
N LYS A 539 -35.12 7.39 2.07
CA LYS A 539 -36.50 7.31 1.61
C LYS A 539 -37.39 7.51 2.83
N VAL A 540 -37.89 8.73 3.00
CA VAL A 540 -38.93 9.06 3.98
C VAL A 540 -40.04 8.03 3.79
N LYS A 541 -40.23 7.14 4.77
CA LYS A 541 -41.37 6.22 4.77
C LYS A 541 -42.61 7.11 4.80
N LYS A 542 -43.34 7.20 3.69
CA LYS A 542 -44.70 7.75 3.70
C LYS A 542 -45.49 6.93 4.72
N ARG A 543 -45.88 7.55 5.83
CA ARG A 543 -46.88 7.02 6.75
C ARG A 543 -48.09 6.62 5.93
N THR A 544 -48.39 5.32 5.86
CA THR A 544 -49.68 4.83 5.39
C THR A 544 -50.74 5.41 6.32
N LYS A 545 -51.62 6.27 5.78
CA LYS A 545 -52.82 6.73 6.49
C LYS A 545 -53.61 5.49 6.88
N SER A 546 -53.88 5.29 8.18
CA SER A 546 -54.87 4.30 8.58
C SER A 546 -56.23 4.76 8.03
N SER A 547 -56.87 3.88 7.28
CA SER A 547 -58.27 4.03 6.90
C SER A 547 -59.10 3.92 8.18
N ARG A 548 -59.78 5.02 8.53
CA ARG A 548 -60.88 5.00 9.51
C ARG A 548 -61.94 4.03 9.00
N VAL A 549 -62.20 2.98 9.77
CA VAL A 549 -63.41 2.17 9.64
C VAL A 549 -64.53 2.98 10.30
N CYS A 550 -65.47 3.47 9.49
CA CYS A 550 -66.76 3.95 9.99
C CYS A 550 -67.60 2.72 10.34
N LEU A 551 -68.04 2.65 11.60
CA LEU A 551 -69.15 1.79 12.02
C LEU A 551 -70.45 2.55 11.74
N TYR A 552 -71.34 1.94 10.96
CA TYR A 552 -72.79 2.13 11.05
C TYR A 552 -73.40 0.77 11.37
#